data_AF-A0A8S9X583-F1
#
_entry.id   AF-A0A8S9X583-F1
#
_cell.length_a   1.000
_cell.length_b   1.000
_cell.length_c   1.000
_cell.angle_alpha   90.00
_cell.angle_beta   90.00
_cell.angle_gamma   90.00
#
_symmetry.space_group_name_H-M   'P 1'
#
loop_
_entity.id
_entity.type
_entity.pdbx_description
1 polymer ?
#
loop_
_entity_poly.entity_id
_entity_poly.type
_entity_poly.pdbx_seq_one_letter_code
_entity_poly.pdbx_strand_id
1 'polypeptide(L)'
;MVLSKLTSADRWNLLVSFLVDIDTVRAVDVVDEDFSPRSGSGNRGKHSLSLIDRLERTKMLSVWGLTLMMAAFAAGQFKNGRRLEPPVPSLCAQRVIHERFNGKGYFFSWKEPSTIGQEEDWLGVRNYCRQRCMDAPSLNTNAKNEYIKSKLVQDKIKYIWTSGRVCDFKDCDTRPDLQPKRINGWFWTSDLQKLPAVTDRIHNDWSESGGIKRPQPDNREELQNGAPENCLALLNNFYGDGIHWHDVACHHRKPFICEESDSLLKFVQYNNPNLRIT
;
A
#
# COMPACT_ATOMS: atom_id res chain seq x y z
N MET A 1 48.41 -0.05 -6.34
CA MET A 1 48.65 0.88 -5.22
C MET A 1 47.47 1.85 -5.22
N VAL A 2 46.53 1.89 -4.28
CA VAL A 2 46.43 1.42 -2.89
C VAL A 2 44.97 1.04 -2.66
N LEU A 3 44.67 -0.23 -2.43
CA LEU A 3 43.39 -0.70 -1.86
C LEU A 3 43.65 -1.99 -1.10
N SER A 4 44.38 -1.87 0.01
CA SER A 4 44.44 -2.93 1.01
C SER A 4 44.76 -2.30 2.36
N LYS A 5 43.74 -2.30 3.23
CA LYS A 5 43.75 -2.23 4.72
C LYS A 5 42.58 -1.37 5.21
N LEU A 6 41.43 -2.01 5.42
CA LEU A 6 40.50 -1.60 6.46
C LEU A 6 40.31 -2.83 7.36
N THR A 7 40.42 -2.62 8.67
CA THR A 7 40.37 -3.68 9.67
C THR A 7 38.93 -4.01 10.05
N SER A 8 38.71 -5.16 10.71
CA SER A 8 37.37 -5.62 11.11
C SER A 8 36.61 -4.59 11.96
N ALA A 9 37.32 -3.76 12.75
CA ALA A 9 36.72 -2.69 13.54
C ALA A 9 36.17 -1.53 12.69
N ASP A 10 36.77 -1.24 11.53
CA ASP A 10 36.34 -0.17 10.63
C ASP A 10 35.05 -0.52 9.88
N ARG A 11 34.77 -1.83 9.71
CA ARG A 11 33.49 -2.31 9.15
C ARG A 11 32.32 -2.17 10.13
N TRP A 12 32.57 -2.17 11.44
CA TRP A 12 31.51 -2.02 12.44
C TRP A 12 31.08 -0.57 12.63
N ASN A 13 32.01 0.40 12.58
CA ASN A 13 31.64 1.82 12.69
C ASN A 13 30.83 2.34 11.50
N LEU A 14 31.04 1.81 10.29
CA LEU A 14 30.21 2.12 9.11
C LEU A 14 28.80 1.54 9.19
N LEU A 15 28.60 0.42 9.89
CA LEU A 15 27.29 -0.18 10.14
C LEU A 15 26.50 0.54 11.24
N VAL A 16 27.18 1.09 12.24
CA VAL A 16 26.54 1.86 13.32
C VAL A 16 26.08 3.23 12.83
N SER A 17 26.82 3.91 11.94
CA SER A 17 26.34 5.17 11.33
C SER A 17 25.10 4.99 10.44
N PHE A 18 24.86 3.81 9.86
CA PHE A 18 23.65 3.54 9.08
C PHE A 18 22.42 3.18 9.94
N LEU A 19 22.61 2.85 11.22
CA LEU A 19 21.52 2.45 12.13
C LEU A 19 21.04 3.58 13.05
N VAL A 20 21.78 4.70 13.14
CA VAL A 20 21.40 5.86 13.96
C VAL A 20 20.50 6.86 13.20
N ASP A 21 20.40 6.76 11.86
CA ASP A 21 19.56 7.66 11.04
C ASP A 21 18.10 7.19 10.84
N ILE A 22 17.64 6.18 11.59
CA ILE A 22 16.24 5.70 11.53
C ILE A 22 15.29 6.45 12.48
N ASP A 23 15.80 7.25 13.42
CA ASP A 23 15.00 7.80 14.52
C ASP A 23 14.48 9.25 14.34
N THR A 24 14.45 9.82 13.13
CA THR A 24 13.86 11.17 12.97
C THR A 24 12.99 11.32 11.73
N VAL A 25 11.86 10.61 11.67
CA VAL A 25 10.70 11.11 10.91
C VAL A 25 9.76 11.79 11.91
N ARG A 26 10.05 13.07 12.19
CA ARG A 26 9.07 13.96 12.79
C ARG A 26 7.90 14.10 11.80
N ALA A 27 6.70 13.78 12.27
CA ALA A 27 5.47 14.19 11.64
C ALA A 27 5.52 15.72 11.44
N VAL A 28 5.43 16.16 10.19
CA VAL A 28 5.24 17.57 9.85
C VAL A 28 3.84 17.68 9.29
N ASP A 29 3.02 18.40 10.04
CA ASP A 29 1.65 18.77 9.71
C ASP A 29 1.60 19.56 8.40
N VAL A 30 0.71 19.15 7.50
CA VAL A 30 0.31 19.94 6.33
C VAL A 30 -0.99 20.66 6.72
N VAL A 31 -0.88 21.97 6.93
CA VAL A 31 -2.01 22.91 6.98
C VAL A 31 -2.21 23.44 5.56
N ASP A 32 -3.41 23.26 5.02
CA ASP A 32 -3.88 24.00 3.84
C ASP A 32 -4.95 25.01 4.26
N GLU A 33 -4.87 26.19 3.63
CA GLU A 33 -5.50 27.44 4.02
C GLU A 33 -7.00 27.55 3.72
N ASP A 34 -7.66 28.25 4.64
CA ASP A 34 -8.81 29.16 4.53
C ASP A 34 -9.76 29.09 3.32
N PHE A 35 -11.00 28.67 3.60
CA PHE A 35 -12.17 29.20 2.91
C PHE A 35 -13.26 29.62 3.91
N SER A 36 -13.43 30.94 4.03
CA SER A 36 -14.38 31.61 4.94
C SER A 36 -15.77 31.76 4.30
N PRO A 37 -16.86 31.58 5.04
CA PRO A 37 -18.11 32.27 4.74
C PRO A 37 -18.51 33.24 5.87
N ARG A 38 -18.79 34.48 5.45
CA ARG A 38 -19.31 35.60 6.25
C ARG A 38 -20.61 35.21 6.97
N SER A 39 -20.68 35.49 8.27
CA SER A 39 -21.94 35.46 9.05
C SER A 39 -22.47 36.89 9.25
N GLY A 40 -23.73 37.09 8.87
CA GLY A 40 -24.51 38.30 9.15
C GLY A 40 -25.22 38.19 10.50
N SER A 41 -25.07 39.23 11.31
CA SER A 41 -25.75 39.45 12.59
C SER A 41 -27.22 39.84 12.39
N GLY A 42 -28.14 39.23 13.16
CA GLY A 42 -29.57 39.50 13.08
C GLY A 42 -30.34 39.15 14.37
N ASN A 43 -30.31 40.10 15.30
CA ASN A 43 -31.23 40.46 16.39
C ASN A 43 -32.13 39.41 17.10
N ARG A 44 -32.10 39.48 18.44
CA ARG A 44 -32.77 38.60 19.40
C ARG A 44 -34.05 39.27 19.94
N GLY A 45 -35.22 38.82 19.48
CA GLY A 45 -36.54 39.20 20.03
C GLY A 45 -37.01 38.20 21.10
N LYS A 46 -37.28 38.69 22.31
CA LYS A 46 -37.83 37.91 23.43
C LYS A 46 -39.35 37.76 23.26
N HIS A 47 -39.87 36.54 23.31
CA HIS A 47 -41.28 36.28 23.60
C HIS A 47 -41.43 35.20 24.69
N SER A 48 -42.31 35.51 25.64
CA SER A 48 -42.64 34.76 26.85
C SER A 48 -43.29 33.41 26.52
N LEU A 49 -42.79 32.32 27.12
CA LEU A 49 -43.35 30.97 26.98
C LEU A 49 -44.28 30.66 28.16
N SER A 50 -45.52 30.32 27.84
CA SER A 50 -46.54 29.92 28.82
C SER A 50 -46.24 28.53 29.42
N LEU A 51 -46.67 28.32 30.66
CA LEU A 51 -46.38 27.16 31.51
C LEU A 51 -46.92 25.80 31.01
N ILE A 52 -47.67 25.76 29.91
CA ILE A 52 -48.35 24.54 29.44
C ILE A 52 -47.44 23.69 28.50
N ASP A 53 -46.32 24.24 28.02
CA ASP A 53 -45.44 23.58 27.03
C ASP A 53 -44.36 22.65 27.65
N ARG A 54 -44.43 22.40 28.97
CA ARG A 54 -43.35 21.75 29.75
C ARG A 54 -43.50 20.24 29.94
N LEU A 55 -44.64 19.64 29.63
CA LEU A 55 -44.94 18.25 30.00
C LEU A 55 -44.82 17.22 28.86
N GLU A 56 -44.69 17.64 27.60
CA GLU A 56 -44.45 16.71 26.48
C GLU A 56 -42.99 16.65 25.99
N ARG A 57 -42.14 17.62 26.35
CA ARG A 57 -40.71 17.61 25.96
C ARG A 57 -39.87 16.57 26.69
N THR A 58 -40.30 16.08 27.85
CA THR A 58 -39.49 15.19 28.70
C THR A 58 -39.43 13.75 28.20
N LYS A 59 -40.35 13.30 27.33
CA LYS A 59 -40.29 11.95 26.72
C LYS A 59 -39.59 11.91 25.36
N MET A 60 -39.51 13.04 24.65
CA MET A 60 -38.81 13.12 23.37
C MET A 60 -37.31 13.37 23.51
N LEU A 61 -36.85 14.00 24.61
CA LEU A 61 -35.42 14.27 24.81
C LEU A 61 -34.56 13.01 25.06
N SER A 62 -35.15 11.89 25.50
CA SER A 62 -34.38 10.67 25.78
C SER A 62 -34.11 9.81 24.55
N VAL A 63 -34.98 9.82 23.53
CA VAL A 63 -34.84 8.98 22.32
C VAL A 63 -33.94 9.66 21.27
N TRP A 64 -33.99 10.98 21.18
CA TRP A 64 -33.14 11.76 20.26
C TRP A 64 -31.72 11.99 20.78
N GLY A 65 -31.51 11.99 22.11
CA GLY A 65 -30.17 12.07 22.70
C GLY A 65 -29.30 10.84 22.46
N LEU A 66 -29.91 9.64 22.50
CA LEU A 66 -29.21 8.37 22.28
C LEU A 66 -28.89 8.11 20.80
N THR A 67 -29.73 8.58 19.87
CA THR A 67 -29.48 8.44 18.42
C THR A 67 -28.41 9.42 17.92
N LEU A 68 -28.35 10.64 18.44
CA LEU A 68 -27.26 11.59 18.12
C LEU A 68 -25.90 11.15 18.71
N MET A 69 -25.89 10.49 19.87
CA MET A 69 -24.65 10.01 20.49
C MET A 69 -24.06 8.79 19.77
N MET A 70 -24.91 7.93 19.19
CA MET A 70 -24.47 6.82 18.31
C MET A 70 -23.95 7.31 16.95
N ALA A 71 -24.54 8.38 16.39
CA ALA A 71 -24.06 8.97 15.13
C ALA A 71 -22.70 9.69 15.29
N ALA A 72 -22.41 10.25 16.47
CA ALA A 72 -21.15 10.94 16.74
C ALA A 72 -19.94 9.99 16.91
N PHE A 73 -20.17 8.72 17.29
CA PHE A 73 -19.09 7.74 17.43
C PHE A 73 -18.55 7.22 16.09
N ALA A 74 -19.32 7.31 15.00
CA ALA A 74 -18.93 6.81 13.68
C ALA A 74 -17.99 7.78 12.90
N ALA A 75 -17.92 9.06 13.28
CA ALA A 75 -17.13 10.07 12.59
C ALA A 75 -15.69 10.25 13.15
N GLY A 76 -15.28 9.41 14.12
CA GLY A 76 -14.05 9.58 14.90
C GLY A 76 -12.81 8.77 14.45
N GLN A 77 -12.87 8.03 13.35
CA GLN A 77 -11.72 7.32 12.76
C GLN A 77 -11.70 7.76 11.28
N PHE A 78 -10.84 8.63 10.78
CA PHE A 78 -9.39 8.63 10.75
C PHE A 78 -8.96 10.07 10.44
N LYS A 79 -8.30 10.77 11.37
CA LYS A 79 -7.79 12.14 11.10
C LYS A 79 -6.58 12.17 10.15
N ASN A 80 -5.98 11.01 9.90
CA ASN A 80 -4.82 10.84 9.02
C ASN A 80 -5.20 9.79 7.99
N GLY A 81 -4.97 10.06 6.71
CA GLY A 81 -5.29 9.13 5.61
C GLY A 81 -4.70 7.71 5.78
N ARG A 82 -5.07 6.81 4.86
CA ARG A 82 -4.60 5.41 4.90
C ARG A 82 -3.06 5.36 4.82
N ARG A 83 -2.45 4.62 5.75
CA ARG A 83 -0.99 4.44 5.84
C ARG A 83 -0.62 2.97 5.72
N LEU A 84 0.67 2.72 5.52
CA LEU A 84 1.22 1.36 5.48
C LEU A 84 1.20 0.77 6.90
N GLU A 85 0.56 -0.39 7.08
CA GLU A 85 0.40 -1.02 8.39
C GLU A 85 1.64 -1.84 8.80
N PRO A 86 1.97 -1.88 10.11
CA PRO A 86 3.01 -2.74 10.65
C PRO A 86 2.56 -4.20 10.75
N PRO A 87 3.50 -5.15 10.91
CA PRO A 87 3.15 -6.55 11.16
C PRO A 87 2.47 -6.75 12.52
N VAL A 88 1.52 -7.67 12.58
CA VAL A 88 0.81 -8.05 13.80
C VAL A 88 1.33 -9.41 14.26
N PRO A 89 2.00 -9.51 15.42
CA PRO A 89 2.71 -10.73 15.83
C PRO A 89 1.85 -12.00 15.80
N SER A 90 0.62 -11.93 16.30
CA SER A 90 -0.32 -13.07 16.29
C SER A 90 -0.70 -13.51 14.88
N LEU A 91 -0.97 -12.56 13.98
CA LEU A 91 -1.30 -12.86 12.58
C LEU A 91 -0.10 -13.37 11.79
N CYS A 92 1.12 -12.93 12.12
CA CYS A 92 2.33 -13.49 11.55
C CYS A 92 2.50 -14.97 11.90
N ALA A 93 2.32 -15.33 13.18
CA ALA A 93 2.44 -16.71 13.64
C ALA A 93 1.33 -17.62 13.08
N GLN A 94 0.15 -17.07 12.78
CA GLN A 94 -1.01 -17.80 12.25
C GLN A 94 -1.18 -17.64 10.73
N ARG A 95 -0.20 -17.05 10.03
CA ARG A 95 -0.33 -16.78 8.60
C ARG A 95 -0.53 -18.06 7.80
N VAL A 96 -1.43 -18.01 6.83
CA VAL A 96 -1.68 -19.13 5.92
C VAL A 96 -0.66 -19.09 4.78
N ILE A 97 -0.04 -20.23 4.51
CA ILE A 97 0.84 -20.46 3.37
C ILE A 97 0.22 -21.56 2.53
N HIS A 98 -0.28 -21.22 1.34
CA HIS A 98 -0.87 -22.20 0.44
C HIS A 98 0.21 -22.96 -0.32
N GLU A 99 1.26 -22.28 -0.74
CA GLU A 99 2.35 -22.87 -1.51
C GLU A 99 3.69 -22.29 -1.09
N ARG A 100 4.77 -23.04 -1.37
CA ARG A 100 6.14 -22.55 -1.23
C ARG A 100 6.86 -22.63 -2.57
N PHE A 101 7.60 -21.58 -2.91
CA PHE A 101 8.46 -21.50 -4.08
C PHE A 101 9.78 -20.83 -3.70
N ASN A 102 10.90 -21.47 -4.03
CA ASN A 102 12.25 -21.00 -3.69
C ASN A 102 12.42 -20.59 -2.21
N GLY A 103 11.88 -21.40 -1.29
CA GLY A 103 11.97 -21.16 0.14
C GLY A 103 11.03 -20.08 0.68
N LYS A 104 10.23 -19.41 -0.17
CA LYS A 104 9.24 -18.41 0.22
C LYS A 104 7.83 -18.98 0.17
N GLY A 105 7.04 -18.68 1.19
CA GLY A 105 5.62 -18.97 1.27
C GLY A 105 4.78 -17.93 0.53
N TYR A 106 3.71 -18.42 -0.09
CA TYR A 106 2.75 -17.62 -0.83
C TYR A 106 1.33 -17.88 -0.33
N PHE A 107 0.60 -16.78 -0.17
CA PHE A 107 -0.83 -16.74 0.08
C PHE A 107 -1.52 -16.25 -1.18
N PHE A 108 -2.69 -16.79 -1.49
CA PHE A 108 -3.48 -16.46 -2.68
C PHE A 108 -4.90 -16.20 -2.22
N SER A 109 -5.42 -14.98 -2.43
CA SER A 109 -6.73 -14.61 -1.88
C SER A 109 -7.88 -15.49 -2.41
N TRP A 110 -7.74 -16.01 -3.62
CA TRP A 110 -8.73 -16.91 -4.22
C TRP A 110 -8.68 -18.37 -3.72
N LYS A 111 -7.67 -18.74 -2.91
CA LYS A 111 -7.56 -20.10 -2.34
C LYS A 111 -8.00 -20.17 -0.87
N GLU A 112 -8.04 -19.03 -0.18
CA GLU A 112 -8.37 -18.96 1.24
C GLU A 112 -9.87 -18.69 1.42
N PRO A 113 -10.63 -19.55 2.14
CA PRO A 113 -12.06 -19.35 2.35
C PRO A 113 -12.46 -17.97 2.88
N SER A 114 -11.63 -17.38 3.74
CA SER A 114 -11.90 -16.06 4.32
C SER A 114 -11.70 -14.87 3.36
N THR A 115 -11.06 -15.07 2.20
CA THR A 115 -10.75 -13.99 1.25
C THR A 115 -11.15 -14.29 -0.21
N ILE A 116 -11.89 -15.39 -0.45
CA ILE A 116 -12.46 -15.69 -1.76
C ILE A 116 -13.35 -14.51 -2.22
N GLY A 117 -13.08 -14.03 -3.44
CA GLY A 117 -13.80 -12.89 -4.02
C GLY A 117 -13.41 -11.53 -3.45
N GLN A 118 -12.50 -11.47 -2.47
CA GLN A 118 -11.99 -10.21 -1.96
C GLN A 118 -11.05 -9.58 -2.98
N GLU A 119 -11.33 -8.32 -3.30
CA GLU A 119 -10.46 -7.46 -4.08
C GLU A 119 -10.10 -6.24 -3.25
N GLU A 120 -8.82 -5.86 -3.28
CA GLU A 120 -8.31 -4.70 -2.56
C GLU A 120 -7.55 -3.78 -3.51
N ASP A 121 -7.46 -2.51 -3.13
CA ASP A 121 -6.57 -1.58 -3.80
C ASP A 121 -5.10 -1.83 -3.42
N TRP A 122 -4.17 -1.15 -4.07
CA TRP A 122 -2.74 -1.46 -3.92
C TRP A 122 -2.27 -1.37 -2.46
N LEU A 123 -2.68 -0.33 -1.73
CA LEU A 123 -2.32 -0.16 -0.32
C LEU A 123 -3.03 -1.19 0.57
N GLY A 124 -4.29 -1.52 0.25
CA GLY A 124 -5.08 -2.51 0.98
C GLY A 124 -4.43 -3.90 0.94
N VAL A 125 -3.97 -4.32 -0.25
CA VAL A 125 -3.22 -5.57 -0.42
C VAL A 125 -1.98 -5.58 0.46
N ARG A 126 -1.14 -4.53 0.37
CA ARG A 126 0.08 -4.46 1.17
C ARG A 126 -0.24 -4.50 2.67
N ASN A 127 -1.23 -3.76 3.14
CA ASN A 127 -1.60 -3.76 4.54
C ASN A 127 -2.08 -5.13 5.02
N TYR A 128 -2.94 -5.81 4.25
CA TYR A 128 -3.40 -7.16 4.58
C TYR A 128 -2.21 -8.14 4.71
N CYS A 129 -1.30 -8.11 3.75
CA CYS A 129 -0.14 -8.99 3.72
C CYS A 129 0.86 -8.67 4.85
N ARG A 130 1.15 -7.39 5.08
CA ARG A 130 2.13 -6.93 6.08
C ARG A 130 1.76 -7.27 7.49
N GLN A 131 0.49 -7.17 7.84
CA GLN A 131 -0.02 -7.63 9.13
C GLN A 131 0.32 -9.10 9.41
N ARG A 132 0.53 -9.91 8.37
CA ARG A 132 0.87 -11.34 8.43
C ARG A 132 2.35 -11.63 8.16
N CYS A 133 3.24 -10.64 8.27
CA CYS A 133 4.66 -10.77 7.95
C CYS A 133 4.94 -11.22 6.50
N MET A 134 4.02 -10.88 5.62
CA MET A 134 4.15 -11.04 4.17
C MET A 134 4.10 -9.63 3.53
N ASP A 135 4.21 -9.51 2.23
CA ASP A 135 3.90 -8.28 1.50
C ASP A 135 3.35 -8.63 0.11
N ALA A 136 2.91 -7.65 -0.66
CA ALA A 136 2.63 -7.89 -2.08
C ALA A 136 3.90 -8.43 -2.76
N PRO A 137 3.79 -9.35 -3.74
CA PRO A 137 4.96 -9.96 -4.35
C PRO A 137 5.77 -8.94 -5.14
N SER A 138 7.09 -8.99 -5.01
CA SER A 138 7.98 -8.43 -6.04
C SER A 138 8.15 -9.45 -7.16
N LEU A 139 8.43 -9.03 -8.40
CA LEU A 139 8.69 -9.95 -9.52
C LEU A 139 10.11 -9.75 -10.07
N ASN A 140 11.08 -9.68 -9.14
CA ASN A 140 12.46 -9.28 -9.40
C ASN A 140 13.37 -10.35 -10.05
N THR A 141 12.85 -11.56 -10.30
CA THR A 141 13.58 -12.61 -11.01
C THR A 141 12.66 -13.28 -12.02
N ASN A 142 13.23 -13.73 -13.16
CA ASN A 142 12.47 -14.43 -14.19
C ASN A 142 11.75 -15.66 -13.62
N ALA A 143 12.42 -16.42 -12.75
CA ALA A 143 11.82 -17.60 -12.12
C ALA A 143 10.59 -17.25 -11.28
N LYS A 144 10.64 -16.16 -10.50
CA LYS A 144 9.51 -15.70 -9.70
C LYS A 144 8.38 -15.12 -10.57
N ASN A 145 8.75 -14.35 -11.59
CA ASN A 145 7.80 -13.80 -12.55
C ASN A 145 6.99 -14.92 -13.22
N GLU A 146 7.66 -15.91 -13.79
CA GLU A 146 7.02 -17.04 -14.46
C GLU A 146 6.25 -17.94 -13.48
N TYR A 147 6.74 -18.14 -12.26
CA TYR A 147 5.98 -18.84 -11.23
C TYR A 147 4.63 -18.16 -10.96
N ILE A 148 4.60 -16.85 -10.73
CA ILE A 148 3.35 -16.12 -10.46
C ILE A 148 2.43 -16.11 -11.70
N LYS A 149 2.98 -15.92 -12.91
CA LYS A 149 2.21 -16.03 -14.15
C LYS A 149 1.53 -17.40 -14.28
N SER A 150 2.25 -18.48 -13.96
CA SER A 150 1.68 -19.83 -14.02
C SER A 150 0.46 -20.01 -13.11
N LYS A 151 0.43 -19.32 -11.95
CA LYS A 151 -0.71 -19.33 -11.03
C LYS A 151 -1.91 -18.57 -11.58
N LEU A 152 -1.67 -17.44 -12.22
CA LEU A 152 -2.73 -16.68 -12.89
C LEU A 152 -3.38 -17.50 -14.02
N VAL A 153 -2.58 -18.24 -14.80
CA VAL A 153 -3.10 -19.13 -15.85
C VAL A 153 -3.86 -20.32 -15.25
N GLN A 154 -3.24 -21.05 -14.32
CA GLN A 154 -3.80 -22.25 -13.71
C GLN A 154 -5.15 -21.97 -13.04
N ASP A 155 -5.22 -20.89 -12.27
CA ASP A 155 -6.39 -20.54 -11.46
C ASP A 155 -7.32 -19.55 -12.17
N LYS A 156 -7.04 -19.21 -13.44
CA LYS A 156 -7.83 -18.31 -14.29
C LYS A 156 -8.03 -16.92 -13.67
N ILE A 157 -7.00 -16.40 -13.02
CA ILE A 157 -7.01 -15.07 -12.40
C ILE A 157 -6.63 -14.03 -13.44
N LYS A 158 -7.48 -13.00 -13.59
CA LYS A 158 -7.34 -11.98 -14.64
C LYS A 158 -6.21 -11.00 -14.40
N TYR A 159 -5.93 -10.68 -13.13
CA TYR A 159 -4.91 -9.71 -12.76
C TYR A 159 -4.65 -9.77 -11.26
N ILE A 160 -3.47 -9.34 -10.83
CA ILE A 160 -3.12 -9.16 -9.42
C ILE A 160 -2.31 -7.88 -9.23
N TRP A 161 -2.32 -7.36 -8.01
CA TRP A 161 -1.35 -6.35 -7.60
C TRP A 161 0.01 -6.99 -7.30
N THR A 162 1.08 -6.28 -7.68
CA THR A 162 2.45 -6.55 -7.21
C THR A 162 2.85 -5.47 -6.20
N SER A 163 4.05 -5.56 -5.62
CA SER A 163 4.61 -4.47 -4.82
C SER A 163 5.23 -3.33 -5.62
N GLY A 164 5.19 -3.40 -6.97
CA GLY A 164 5.79 -2.39 -7.83
C GLY A 164 5.07 -1.05 -7.72
N ARG A 165 5.82 0.05 -7.56
CA ARG A 165 5.28 1.42 -7.53
C ARG A 165 6.34 2.41 -8.02
N VAL A 166 5.92 3.46 -8.71
CA VAL A 166 6.79 4.61 -8.98
C VAL A 166 7.03 5.41 -7.70
N CYS A 167 8.20 6.01 -7.57
CA CYS A 167 8.52 6.92 -6.48
C CYS A 167 7.72 8.21 -6.64
N ASP A 168 6.56 8.26 -5.99
CA ASP A 168 5.65 9.42 -5.92
C ASP A 168 5.53 9.97 -4.50
N PHE A 169 6.51 9.68 -3.64
CA PHE A 169 6.59 10.13 -2.25
C PHE A 169 7.45 11.38 -2.10
N LYS A 170 7.40 11.98 -0.90
CA LYS A 170 8.28 13.09 -0.51
C LYS A 170 9.75 12.68 -0.72
N ASP A 171 10.55 13.63 -1.20
CA ASP A 171 11.99 13.49 -1.47
C ASP A 171 12.39 12.60 -2.67
N CYS A 172 11.44 12.03 -3.42
CA CYS A 172 11.77 11.34 -4.68
C CYS A 172 12.38 12.30 -5.73
N ASP A 173 11.99 13.59 -5.70
CA ASP A 173 12.47 14.61 -6.64
C ASP A 173 13.91 15.05 -6.38
N THR A 174 14.42 14.87 -5.17
CA THR A 174 15.80 15.22 -4.83
C THR A 174 16.80 14.10 -5.17
N ARG A 175 16.32 12.95 -5.64
CA ARG A 175 17.12 11.77 -5.99
C ARG A 175 17.43 11.71 -7.48
N PRO A 176 18.65 12.11 -7.92
CA PRO A 176 18.98 12.21 -9.36
C PRO A 176 18.95 10.85 -10.05
N ASP A 177 19.26 9.78 -9.32
CA ASP A 177 19.23 8.41 -9.83
C ASP A 177 17.83 7.95 -10.23
N LEU A 178 16.77 8.60 -9.74
CA LEU A 178 15.37 8.27 -10.02
C LEU A 178 14.79 9.10 -11.17
N GLN A 179 15.56 10.04 -11.70
CA GLN A 179 15.09 10.94 -12.74
C GLN A 179 15.44 10.41 -14.14
N PRO A 180 14.52 10.52 -15.13
CA PRO A 180 13.11 10.92 -14.98
C PRO A 180 12.28 9.89 -14.21
N LYS A 181 11.41 10.34 -13.28
CA LYS A 181 10.62 9.45 -12.40
C LYS A 181 9.89 8.32 -13.12
N ARG A 182 9.24 8.62 -14.25
CA ARG A 182 8.48 7.64 -15.03
C ARG A 182 9.35 6.57 -15.71
N ILE A 183 10.66 6.81 -15.83
CA ILE A 183 11.62 5.91 -16.47
C ILE A 183 12.46 5.15 -15.44
N ASN A 184 13.01 5.87 -14.45
CA ASN A 184 14.00 5.34 -13.51
C ASN A 184 13.46 5.18 -12.09
N GLY A 185 12.23 5.62 -11.82
CA GLY A 185 11.68 5.74 -10.47
C GLY A 185 10.84 4.55 -10.00
N TRP A 186 10.86 3.40 -10.67
CA TRP A 186 10.08 2.23 -10.26
C TRP A 186 10.82 1.37 -9.24
N PHE A 187 10.08 0.88 -8.23
CA PHE A 187 10.61 0.04 -7.16
C PHE A 187 9.68 -1.10 -6.80
N TRP A 188 10.27 -2.22 -6.42
CA TRP A 188 9.64 -3.25 -5.64
C TRP A 188 9.59 -2.78 -4.18
N THR A 189 8.44 -2.25 -3.75
CA THR A 189 8.34 -1.61 -2.43
C THR A 189 8.32 -2.59 -1.26
N SER A 190 8.23 -3.90 -1.53
CA SER A 190 8.27 -4.97 -0.51
C SER A 190 9.69 -5.32 -0.05
N ASP A 191 10.68 -5.22 -0.95
CA ASP A 191 12.09 -5.52 -0.70
C ASP A 191 13.01 -4.28 -0.88
N LEU A 192 12.42 -3.13 -1.22
CA LEU A 192 13.09 -1.85 -1.46
C LEU A 192 14.09 -1.90 -2.62
N GLN A 193 13.87 -2.80 -3.58
CA GLN A 193 14.72 -2.93 -4.76
C GLN A 193 14.25 -2.01 -5.90
N LYS A 194 15.18 -1.23 -6.45
CA LYS A 194 14.94 -0.44 -7.66
C LYS A 194 14.81 -1.36 -8.88
N LEU A 195 13.82 -1.09 -9.73
CA LEU A 195 13.71 -1.76 -11.03
C LEU A 195 14.72 -1.16 -12.02
N PRO A 196 15.18 -1.94 -13.02
CA PRO A 196 15.83 -1.39 -14.20
C PRO A 196 14.99 -0.28 -14.83
N ALA A 197 15.62 0.60 -15.61
CA ALA A 197 14.90 1.61 -16.38
C ALA A 197 13.80 0.94 -17.21
N VAL A 198 12.63 1.58 -17.35
CA VAL A 198 11.50 1.00 -18.11
C VAL A 198 11.86 0.70 -19.57
N THR A 199 12.85 1.41 -20.12
CA THR A 199 13.40 1.20 -21.47
C THR A 199 14.21 -0.10 -21.60
N ASP A 200 14.60 -0.74 -20.51
CA ASP A 200 15.35 -2.00 -20.50
C ASP A 200 14.42 -3.21 -20.65
N ARG A 201 13.96 -3.46 -21.88
CA ARG A 201 13.04 -4.57 -22.21
C ARG A 201 13.65 -5.97 -22.08
N ILE A 202 14.93 -6.09 -21.74
CA ILE A 202 15.59 -7.40 -21.56
C ILE A 202 15.43 -7.88 -20.12
N HIS A 203 15.49 -6.95 -19.15
CA HIS A 203 15.48 -7.27 -17.72
C HIS A 203 14.17 -6.90 -17.02
N ASN A 204 13.16 -6.45 -17.77
CA ASN A 204 11.81 -6.20 -17.27
C ASN A 204 10.77 -6.90 -18.14
N ASP A 205 9.55 -7.01 -17.62
CA ASP A 205 8.43 -7.69 -18.28
C ASP A 205 7.23 -6.75 -18.46
N TRP A 206 7.52 -5.46 -18.65
CA TRP A 206 6.51 -4.48 -19.05
C TRP A 206 5.95 -4.85 -20.43
N SER A 207 4.63 -4.74 -20.59
CA SER A 207 4.00 -5.05 -21.88
C SER A 207 4.49 -4.09 -22.98
N GLU A 208 4.64 -4.62 -24.20
CA GLU A 208 4.89 -3.81 -25.40
C GLU A 208 3.60 -3.18 -25.96
N SER A 209 2.45 -3.45 -25.33
CA SER A 209 1.13 -2.94 -25.71
C SER A 209 0.28 -2.65 -24.46
N GLY A 210 -0.98 -2.31 -24.65
CA GLY A 210 -1.92 -2.03 -23.57
C GLY A 210 -3.24 -1.48 -24.10
N GLY A 211 -4.01 -0.83 -23.23
CA GLY A 211 -5.35 -0.33 -23.56
C GLY A 211 -5.41 0.68 -24.71
N ILE A 212 -4.29 1.37 -25.00
CA ILE A 212 -4.15 2.31 -26.12
C ILE A 212 -3.09 1.87 -27.15
N LYS A 213 -2.73 0.57 -27.16
CA LYS A 213 -1.71 -0.02 -28.05
C LYS A 213 -0.35 0.68 -27.96
N ARG A 214 0.05 1.05 -26.75
CA ARG A 214 1.37 1.63 -26.45
C ARG A 214 2.11 0.76 -25.43
N PRO A 215 3.46 0.72 -25.49
CA PRO A 215 4.25 0.04 -24.49
C PRO A 215 4.06 0.62 -23.09
N GLN A 216 4.06 -0.24 -22.08
CA GLN A 216 3.95 0.12 -20.68
C GLN A 216 5.32 0.50 -20.08
N PRO A 217 5.36 1.29 -19.00
CA PRO A 217 4.24 2.02 -18.43
C PRO A 217 3.83 3.21 -19.30
N ASP A 218 2.53 3.39 -19.55
CA ASP A 218 2.01 4.42 -20.48
C ASP A 218 1.23 5.55 -19.80
N ASN A 219 0.88 5.37 -18.52
CA ASN A 219 0.14 6.33 -17.69
C ASN A 219 -1.10 6.89 -18.41
N ARG A 220 -1.76 6.02 -19.17
CA ARG A 220 -2.96 6.26 -19.96
C ARG A 220 -4.07 6.93 -19.16
N GLU A 221 -4.35 6.50 -17.94
CA GLU A 221 -5.46 7.09 -17.18
C GLU A 221 -5.24 8.59 -16.92
N GLU A 222 -4.04 9.02 -16.54
CA GLU A 222 -3.71 10.44 -16.36
C GLU A 222 -3.82 11.22 -17.69
N LEU A 223 -3.37 10.63 -18.81
CA LEU A 223 -3.52 11.22 -20.14
C LEU A 223 -5.00 11.41 -20.55
N GLN A 224 -5.93 10.70 -19.91
CA GLN A 224 -7.36 10.77 -20.13
C GLN A 224 -8.10 11.54 -19.03
N ASN A 225 -7.40 12.38 -18.26
CA ASN A 225 -7.91 13.16 -17.12
C ASN A 225 -8.38 12.29 -15.93
N GLY A 226 -7.84 11.08 -15.81
CA GLY A 226 -8.02 10.17 -14.70
C GLY A 226 -6.87 10.26 -13.68
N ALA A 227 -6.75 9.23 -12.84
CA ALA A 227 -5.70 9.16 -11.82
C ALA A 227 -4.35 8.71 -12.43
N PRO A 228 -3.21 9.15 -11.87
CA PRO A 228 -1.90 8.66 -12.28
C PRO A 228 -1.73 7.16 -11.99
N GLU A 229 -1.18 6.45 -12.97
CA GLU A 229 -0.94 5.01 -12.92
C GLU A 229 0.40 4.75 -12.21
N ASN A 230 0.39 4.93 -10.90
CA ASN A 230 1.61 4.86 -10.09
C ASN A 230 1.94 3.45 -9.58
N CYS A 231 1.06 2.47 -9.78
CA CYS A 231 1.19 1.13 -9.23
C CYS A 231 1.33 0.06 -10.32
N LEU A 232 2.15 -0.96 -10.07
CA LEU A 232 2.41 -2.05 -11.02
C LEU A 232 1.46 -3.23 -10.73
N ALA A 233 0.71 -3.62 -11.75
CA ALA A 233 -0.09 -4.84 -11.77
C ALA A 233 0.46 -5.85 -12.77
N LEU A 234 0.28 -7.14 -12.48
CA LEU A 234 0.46 -8.21 -13.45
C LEU A 234 -0.91 -8.52 -14.05
N LEU A 235 -1.08 -8.33 -15.35
CA LEU A 235 -2.35 -8.59 -16.05
C LEU A 235 -2.24 -9.87 -16.88
N ASN A 236 -3.23 -10.75 -16.78
CA ASN A 236 -3.30 -12.00 -17.53
C ASN A 236 -4.07 -11.80 -18.84
N ASN A 237 -3.35 -11.42 -19.89
CA ASN A 237 -3.87 -11.24 -21.25
C ASN A 237 -5.11 -10.33 -21.30
N PHE A 238 -5.15 -9.31 -20.44
CA PHE A 238 -6.30 -8.43 -20.29
C PHE A 238 -6.52 -7.56 -21.54
N TYR A 239 -5.44 -7.16 -22.22
CA TYR A 239 -5.48 -6.36 -23.45
C TYR A 239 -5.16 -7.17 -24.72
N GLY A 240 -5.07 -8.50 -24.63
CA GLY A 240 -4.71 -9.36 -25.77
C GLY A 240 -3.20 -9.34 -26.10
N ASP A 241 -2.37 -8.95 -25.14
CA ASP A 241 -0.93 -8.71 -25.27
C ASP A 241 -0.07 -9.71 -24.49
N GLY A 242 -0.67 -10.77 -23.92
CA GLY A 242 0.03 -11.75 -23.10
C GLY A 242 -0.04 -11.45 -21.60
N ILE A 243 0.82 -12.08 -20.81
CA ILE A 243 0.84 -11.89 -19.35
C ILE A 243 2.05 -11.04 -19.00
N HIS A 244 1.83 -9.77 -18.72
CA HIS A 244 2.90 -8.77 -18.57
C HIS A 244 2.56 -7.74 -17.48
N TRP A 245 3.55 -6.93 -17.14
CA TRP A 245 3.42 -5.82 -16.20
C TRP A 245 2.75 -4.63 -16.89
N HIS A 246 1.82 -4.00 -16.16
CA HIS A 246 1.14 -2.78 -16.55
C HIS A 246 1.16 -1.80 -15.38
N ASP A 247 1.31 -0.52 -15.68
CA ASP A 247 0.99 0.52 -14.71
C ASP A 247 -0.53 0.68 -14.66
N VAL A 248 -1.03 0.85 -13.44
CA VAL A 248 -2.46 0.95 -13.17
C VAL A 248 -2.66 1.95 -12.03
N ALA A 249 -3.73 2.72 -12.08
CA ALA A 249 -4.07 3.63 -11.00
C ALA A 249 -4.29 2.85 -9.69
N CYS A 250 -3.62 3.29 -8.61
CA CYS A 250 -3.48 2.49 -7.39
C CYS A 250 -4.80 2.19 -6.65
N HIS A 251 -5.88 2.91 -6.97
CA HIS A 251 -7.19 2.78 -6.34
C HIS A 251 -8.04 1.63 -6.93
N HIS A 252 -7.64 1.06 -8.07
CA HIS A 252 -8.32 -0.10 -8.66
C HIS A 252 -8.25 -1.29 -7.72
N ARG A 253 -9.32 -2.09 -7.68
CA ARG A 253 -9.39 -3.26 -6.81
C ARG A 253 -9.06 -4.52 -7.59
N LYS A 254 -8.23 -5.40 -7.00
CA LYS A 254 -7.79 -6.66 -7.61
C LYS A 254 -7.72 -7.76 -6.54
N PRO A 255 -7.89 -9.04 -6.92
CA PRO A 255 -7.46 -10.13 -6.07
C PRO A 255 -5.94 -10.06 -5.88
N PHE A 256 -5.42 -10.74 -4.86
CA PHE A 256 -4.07 -10.48 -4.41
C PHE A 256 -3.34 -11.73 -3.94
N ILE A 257 -2.02 -11.59 -3.95
CA ILE A 257 -1.07 -12.56 -3.46
C ILE A 257 -0.30 -11.89 -2.33
N CYS A 258 0.04 -12.65 -1.30
CA CYS A 258 1.08 -12.24 -0.36
C CYS A 258 2.29 -13.17 -0.50
N GLU A 259 3.50 -12.60 -0.46
CA GLU A 259 4.79 -13.28 -0.42
C GLU A 259 5.45 -13.06 0.94
N GLU A 260 6.03 -14.11 1.54
CA GLU A 260 6.74 -13.98 2.82
C GLU A 260 7.88 -12.94 2.78
N SER A 261 7.88 -12.03 3.75
CA SER A 261 8.88 -10.97 3.86
C SER A 261 9.87 -11.27 4.98
N ASP A 262 11.14 -11.52 4.63
CA ASP A 262 12.17 -11.81 5.63
C ASP A 262 12.40 -10.65 6.57
N SER A 263 12.29 -9.41 6.08
CA SER A 263 12.48 -8.21 6.89
C SER A 263 11.38 -8.10 7.96
N LEU A 264 10.12 -8.39 7.60
CA LEU A 264 9.01 -8.37 8.55
C LEU A 264 9.07 -9.55 9.53
N LEU A 265 9.40 -10.75 9.05
CA LEU A 265 9.58 -11.92 9.91
C LEU A 265 10.69 -11.69 10.93
N LYS A 266 11.86 -11.21 10.50
CA LYS A 266 12.99 -10.86 11.38
C LYS A 266 12.61 -9.77 12.36
N PHE A 267 11.93 -8.72 11.90
CA PHE A 267 11.46 -7.64 12.76
C PHE A 267 10.55 -8.15 13.87
N VAL A 268 9.53 -8.96 13.54
CA VAL A 268 8.61 -9.49 14.55
C VAL A 268 9.32 -10.44 15.50
N GLN A 269 10.19 -11.33 15.00
CA GLN A 269 10.92 -12.27 15.83
C GLN A 269 11.88 -11.58 16.80
N TYR A 270 12.57 -10.52 16.35
CA TYR A 270 13.43 -9.70 17.21
C TYR A 270 12.65 -9.04 18.34
N ASN A 271 11.48 -8.47 18.04
CA ASN A 271 10.64 -7.78 19.02
C ASN A 271 9.77 -8.73 19.87
N ASN A 272 9.67 -10.00 19.51
CA ASN A 272 8.84 -11.00 20.18
C ASN A 272 9.61 -12.34 20.26
N PRO A 273 10.67 -12.44 21.06
CA PRO A 273 11.59 -13.60 21.04
C PRO A 273 10.93 -14.93 21.44
N ASN A 274 9.82 -14.88 22.18
CA ASN A 274 9.06 -16.06 22.59
C ASN A 274 8.00 -16.49 21.55
N LEU A 275 7.77 -15.68 20.51
CA LEU A 275 6.80 -16.00 19.47
C LEU A 275 7.38 -17.05 18.53
N ARG A 276 6.64 -18.15 18.34
CA ARG A 276 6.97 -19.17 17.36
C ARG A 276 6.40 -18.78 16.00
N ILE A 277 7.29 -18.50 15.05
CA ILE A 277 6.95 -18.21 13.66
C ILE A 277 7.46 -19.39 12.83
N THR A 278 6.55 -20.12 12.19
CA THR A 278 6.85 -21.24 11.27
C THR A 278 6.71 -20.81 9.83
#